data_AF-G5JEK8-F1
#
_entry.id   AF-G5JEK8-F1
#
_cell.length_a   1.000
_cell.length_b   1.000
_cell.length_c   1.000
_cell.angle_alpha   90.00
_cell.angle_beta   90.00
_cell.angle_gamma   90.00
#
_symmetry.space_group_name_H-M   'P 1'
#
loop_
_entity.id
_entity.type
_entity.pdbx_description
1 polymer ?
#
loop_
_entity_poly.entity_id
_entity_poly.type
_entity_poly.pdbx_seq_one_letter_code
_entity_poly.pdbx_strand_id
1 'polypeptide(L)'
;MSDDIRTLLTNRPRAKVERRDTTLKPNLNDTSVQEKDVSNESDKSLLFSDSEQQEMVSTSKTEEQPLTEKQKLEKELESFPTMGKRLAIHLERDVRNELLKLCDEQEITPETFMEATFVLVKQKPNLVKQIMKEAKQRLSQRKRAGLLRRTLSLMDKLKE
;
A
#
# COMPACT_ATOMS: atom_id res chain seq x y z
N MET A 1 -13.07 -11.57 -43.09
CA MET A 1 -12.80 -11.44 -41.64
C MET A 1 -11.75 -12.49 -41.32
N SER A 2 -10.49 -12.06 -41.21
CA SER A 2 -9.36 -12.97 -41.05
C SER A 2 -9.25 -13.34 -39.58
N ASP A 3 -9.32 -14.63 -39.26
CA ASP A 3 -9.08 -15.11 -37.89
C ASP A 3 -7.67 -14.73 -37.47
N ASP A 4 -7.58 -13.74 -36.58
CA ASP A 4 -6.34 -13.14 -36.14
C ASP A 4 -5.53 -14.22 -35.41
N ILE A 5 -4.39 -14.66 -35.95
CA ILE A 5 -3.49 -15.72 -35.39
C ILE A 5 -3.25 -15.54 -33.88
N ARG A 6 -3.35 -14.30 -33.41
CA ARG A 6 -3.30 -13.89 -32.01
C ARG A 6 -4.33 -14.58 -31.12
N THR A 7 -5.59 -14.72 -31.55
CA THR A 7 -6.67 -15.33 -30.74
C THR A 7 -6.41 -16.82 -30.52
N LEU A 8 -5.90 -17.51 -31.55
CA LEU A 8 -5.51 -18.92 -31.52
C LEU A 8 -4.34 -19.18 -30.55
N LEU A 9 -3.40 -18.23 -30.45
CA LEU A 9 -2.25 -18.34 -29.55
C LEU A 9 -2.58 -18.03 -28.09
N THR A 10 -3.50 -17.09 -27.83
CA THR A 10 -3.80 -16.65 -26.46
C THR A 10 -4.83 -17.50 -25.73
N ASN A 11 -5.69 -18.22 -26.45
CA ASN A 11 -6.81 -18.99 -25.92
C ASN A 11 -6.48 -20.46 -25.59
N ARG A 12 -5.21 -20.87 -25.67
CA ARG A 12 -4.83 -22.23 -25.31
C ARG A 12 -5.19 -22.52 -23.85
N PRO A 13 -5.89 -23.63 -23.55
CA PRO A 13 -6.25 -23.98 -22.18
C PRO A 13 -4.98 -24.16 -21.36
N ARG A 14 -4.95 -23.58 -20.17
CA ARG A 14 -3.83 -23.75 -19.24
C ARG A 14 -3.85 -25.18 -18.72
N ALA A 15 -2.66 -25.77 -18.55
CA ALA A 15 -2.53 -27.06 -17.92
C ALA A 15 -3.17 -27.01 -16.52
N LYS A 16 -4.14 -27.89 -16.28
CA LYS A 16 -4.78 -28.05 -14.98
C LYS A 16 -3.87 -28.91 -14.13
N VAL A 17 -3.17 -28.30 -13.19
CA VAL A 17 -2.30 -29.00 -12.25
C VAL A 17 -3.11 -29.30 -11.00
N GLU A 18 -3.13 -30.55 -10.57
CA GLU A 18 -3.78 -30.96 -9.33
C GLU A 18 -3.14 -30.24 -8.13
N ARG A 19 -3.96 -29.97 -7.11
CA ARG A 19 -3.45 -29.31 -5.90
C ARG A 19 -2.44 -30.23 -5.22
N ARG A 20 -1.33 -29.66 -4.78
CA ARG A 20 -0.33 -30.38 -3.97
C ARG A 20 -1.03 -30.91 -2.72
N ASP A 21 -0.89 -32.21 -2.48
CA ASP A 21 -1.40 -32.86 -1.29
C ASP A 21 -0.69 -32.27 -0.05
N THR A 22 -1.47 -31.68 0.86
CA THR A 22 -0.97 -31.03 2.09
C THR A 22 -1.10 -31.92 3.32
N THR A 23 -1.57 -33.15 3.17
CA THR A 23 -1.86 -34.09 4.29
C THR A 23 -0.61 -34.48 5.11
N LEU A 24 0.60 -34.29 4.59
CA LEU A 24 1.86 -34.56 5.30
C LEU A 24 2.39 -33.38 6.13
N LYS A 25 1.70 -32.24 6.16
CA LYS A 25 2.03 -31.15 7.09
C LYS A 25 1.15 -31.28 8.34
N PRO A 26 1.69 -31.66 9.51
CA PRO A 26 0.91 -31.61 10.74
C PRO A 26 0.57 -30.14 11.03
N ASN A 27 -0.70 -29.78 10.83
CA ASN A 27 -1.24 -28.48 11.19
C ASN A 27 -1.49 -28.51 12.71
N LEU A 28 -0.58 -27.92 13.48
CA LEU A 28 -0.92 -27.35 14.79
C LEU A 28 -1.80 -26.12 14.50
N ASN A 29 -3.05 -26.19 14.94
CA ASN A 29 -4.14 -25.21 14.79
C ASN A 29 -5.12 -25.54 13.65
N ASP A 30 -5.99 -26.50 13.94
CA ASP A 30 -7.28 -26.66 13.28
C ASP A 30 -8.36 -26.04 14.18
N THR A 31 -8.96 -24.92 13.75
CA THR A 31 -10.32 -24.58 14.14
C THR A 31 -10.94 -23.79 12.99
N SER A 32 -11.76 -24.49 12.21
CA SER A 32 -12.63 -23.94 11.19
C SER A 32 -13.79 -23.14 11.79
N VAL A 33 -13.89 -21.88 11.37
CA VAL A 33 -15.08 -21.03 11.14
C VAL A 33 -16.44 -21.50 11.72
N GLN A 34 -17.02 -20.70 12.62
CA GLN A 34 -18.46 -20.44 12.68
C GLN A 34 -18.74 -19.06 13.31
N GLU A 35 -19.54 -18.24 12.62
CA GLU A 35 -20.09 -16.97 13.11
C GLU A 35 -21.02 -17.21 14.32
N LYS A 36 -20.89 -16.38 15.37
CA LYS A 36 -21.98 -15.98 16.28
C LYS A 36 -21.54 -14.82 17.16
N ASP A 37 -22.40 -13.81 17.23
CA ASP A 37 -22.40 -12.71 18.20
C ASP A 37 -22.42 -13.20 19.66
N VAL A 38 -22.17 -12.24 20.56
CA VAL A 38 -22.56 -12.14 21.98
C VAL A 38 -21.38 -12.09 22.96
N SER A 39 -21.12 -10.85 23.39
CA SER A 39 -20.76 -10.38 24.73
C SER A 39 -20.77 -11.41 25.87
N ASN A 40 -19.68 -11.50 26.63
CA ASN A 40 -19.62 -11.07 28.04
C ASN A 40 -18.25 -11.37 28.67
N GLU A 41 -17.66 -10.30 29.21
CA GLU A 41 -17.31 -10.14 30.61
C GLU A 41 -16.96 -11.36 31.50
N SER A 42 -15.80 -11.21 32.15
CA SER A 42 -15.54 -11.48 33.58
C SER A 42 -15.32 -12.94 34.02
N ASP A 43 -14.14 -13.27 34.56
CA ASP A 43 -13.94 -13.08 36.01
C ASP A 43 -12.47 -13.34 36.45
N LYS A 44 -12.03 -12.47 37.36
CA LYS A 44 -11.19 -12.72 38.57
C LYS A 44 -9.84 -13.43 38.42
N SER A 45 -8.78 -13.03 39.11
CA SER A 45 -8.55 -12.02 40.16
C SER A 45 -7.10 -12.21 40.61
N LEU A 46 -6.42 -11.15 41.06
CA LEU A 46 -5.88 -11.10 42.41
C LEU A 46 -5.48 -9.67 42.77
N LEU A 47 -6.14 -9.17 43.82
CA LEU A 47 -5.96 -7.91 44.52
C LEU A 47 -4.68 -7.88 45.35
N PHE A 48 -4.17 -6.67 45.59
CA PHE A 48 -3.87 -6.06 46.91
C PHE A 48 -3.86 -4.53 46.68
N SER A 49 -4.89 -3.74 47.04
CA SER A 49 -5.32 -3.21 48.36
C SER A 49 -4.33 -2.21 48.96
N ASP A 50 -4.66 -0.91 48.98
CA ASP A 50 -5.29 -0.28 50.14
C ASP A 50 -5.66 1.21 49.94
N SER A 51 -6.90 1.50 50.36
CA SER A 51 -7.48 2.71 50.98
C SER A 51 -7.25 4.10 50.37
N GLU A 52 -8.27 4.67 49.70
CA GLU A 52 -9.36 5.51 50.28
C GLU A 52 -8.96 6.99 50.44
N GLN A 53 -9.57 7.88 49.65
CA GLN A 53 -10.57 8.88 50.09
C GLN A 53 -10.68 10.09 49.11
N GLN A 54 -11.94 10.39 48.79
CA GLN A 54 -12.53 11.71 48.53
C GLN A 54 -12.40 12.43 47.18
N GLU A 55 -13.60 12.74 46.67
CA GLU A 55 -13.96 13.73 45.66
C GLU A 55 -13.34 15.10 45.93
N MET A 56 -12.97 15.83 44.87
CA MET A 56 -13.63 17.09 44.49
C MET A 56 -12.82 17.87 43.45
N VAL A 57 -13.59 18.52 42.58
CA VAL A 57 -13.27 19.63 41.69
C VAL A 57 -12.10 20.49 42.18
N SER A 58 -11.14 20.76 41.28
CA SER A 58 -10.30 21.97 41.36
C SER A 58 -9.74 22.33 40.00
N THR A 59 -10.38 23.32 39.38
CA THR A 59 -9.74 24.34 38.57
C THR A 59 -8.44 24.79 39.26
N SER A 60 -7.28 24.58 38.65
CA SER A 60 -6.18 25.57 38.68
C SER A 60 -4.95 25.12 37.90
N LYS A 61 -4.44 26.09 37.14
CA LYS A 61 -3.02 26.43 36.96
C LYS A 61 -2.13 25.42 36.22
N THR A 62 -1.77 25.85 35.01
CA THR A 62 -0.42 25.86 34.47
C THR A 62 0.66 25.55 35.52
N GLU A 63 1.03 24.29 35.62
CA GLU A 63 2.30 23.87 36.19
C GLU A 63 3.10 23.24 35.04
N GLU A 64 3.95 24.06 34.44
CA GLU A 64 5.03 23.60 33.58
C GLU A 64 6.01 22.79 34.44
N GLN A 65 5.70 21.53 34.66
CA GLN A 65 6.74 20.58 35.05
C GLN A 65 7.79 20.58 33.94
N PRO A 66 9.10 20.60 34.26
CA PRO A 66 10.14 20.56 33.26
C PRO A 66 10.01 19.25 32.50
N LEU A 67 9.38 19.31 31.33
CA LEU A 67 9.23 18.18 30.43
C LEU A 67 10.62 17.59 30.22
N THR A 68 10.78 16.31 30.54
CA THR A 68 11.99 15.57 30.22
C THR A 68 12.29 15.76 28.74
N GLU A 69 13.55 15.84 28.34
CA GLU A 69 13.93 16.08 26.93
C GLU A 69 13.20 15.15 25.95
N LYS A 70 12.99 13.89 26.36
CA LYS A 70 12.17 12.91 25.65
C LYS A 70 10.73 13.37 25.37
N GLN A 71 10.05 13.94 26.37
CA GLN A 71 8.66 14.41 26.22
C GLN A 71 8.57 15.65 25.32
N LYS A 72 9.63 16.47 25.27
CA LYS A 72 9.72 17.59 24.33
C LYS A 72 9.85 17.08 22.89
N LEU A 73 10.70 16.07 22.68
CA LEU A 73 10.88 15.41 21.38
C LEU A 73 9.63 14.67 20.92
N GLU A 74 8.89 14.02 21.83
CA GLU A 74 7.62 13.35 21.50
C GLU A 74 6.57 14.37 21.04
N LYS A 75 6.42 15.50 21.75
CA LYS A 75 5.52 16.59 21.33
C LYS A 75 5.92 17.23 20.01
N GLU A 76 7.21 17.37 19.75
CA GLU A 76 7.72 17.88 18.48
C GLU A 76 7.42 16.89 17.34
N LEU A 77 7.62 15.59 17.57
CA LEU A 77 7.33 14.54 16.61
C LEU A 77 5.84 14.49 16.22
N GLU A 78 4.95 14.71 17.18
CA GLU A 78 3.50 14.79 16.94
C GLU A 78 3.09 15.94 16.00
N SER A 79 3.93 16.97 15.85
CA SER A 79 3.67 18.08 14.92
C SER A 79 3.93 17.73 13.45
N PHE A 80 4.69 16.66 13.18
CA PHE A 80 5.06 16.24 11.84
C PHE A 80 4.06 15.22 11.25
N PRO A 81 3.92 15.17 9.90
CA PRO A 81 3.07 14.19 9.26
C PRO A 81 3.59 12.77 9.48
N THR A 82 2.67 11.83 9.70
CA THR A 82 3.01 10.42 9.82
C THR A 82 3.17 9.77 8.44
N MET A 83 4.19 8.93 8.30
CA MET A 83 4.51 8.29 7.03
C MET A 83 3.66 7.04 6.80
N GLY A 84 3.14 6.90 5.57
CA GLY A 84 2.40 5.72 5.13
C GLY A 84 3.28 4.53 4.73
N LYS A 85 2.65 3.45 4.28
CA LYS A 85 3.36 2.28 3.71
C LYS A 85 4.01 2.63 2.37
N ARG A 86 5.19 2.06 2.10
CA ARG A 86 5.91 2.24 0.83
C ARG A 86 5.13 1.69 -0.36
N LEU A 87 5.04 2.48 -1.44
CA LEU A 87 4.40 2.10 -2.70
C LEU A 87 5.38 1.40 -3.66
N ALA A 88 4.97 0.27 -4.25
CA ALA A 88 5.74 -0.45 -5.26
C ALA A 88 5.43 0.09 -6.67
N ILE A 89 6.09 1.18 -7.07
CA ILE A 89 5.82 1.89 -8.33
C ILE A 89 6.75 1.43 -9.45
N HIS A 90 6.18 1.10 -10.60
CA HIS A 90 6.92 0.74 -11.83
C HIS A 90 6.70 1.80 -12.92
N LEU A 91 7.76 2.52 -13.23
CA LEU A 91 7.78 3.57 -14.25
C LEU A 91 8.37 3.06 -15.56
N GLU A 92 8.07 3.78 -16.65
CA GLU A 92 8.82 3.60 -17.90
C GLU A 92 10.27 4.01 -17.69
N ARG A 93 11.19 3.31 -18.38
CA ARG A 93 12.63 3.47 -18.15
C ARG A 93 13.08 4.93 -18.29
N ASP A 94 12.63 5.57 -19.36
CA ASP A 94 13.10 6.92 -19.70
C ASP A 94 12.53 7.94 -18.71
N VAL A 95 11.22 7.83 -18.40
CA VAL A 95 10.56 8.63 -17.36
C VAL A 95 11.20 8.42 -15.98
N ARG A 96 11.59 7.19 -15.63
CA ARG A 96 12.27 6.90 -14.36
C ARG A 96 13.62 7.61 -14.30
N ASN A 97 14.39 7.55 -15.37
CA ASN A 97 15.73 8.14 -15.41
C ASN A 97 15.65 9.67 -15.35
N GLU A 98 14.69 10.28 -16.05
CA GLU A 98 14.45 11.72 -15.98
C GLU A 98 13.99 12.15 -14.59
N LEU A 99 13.06 11.40 -13.97
CA LEU A 99 12.60 11.68 -12.62
C LEU A 99 13.74 11.59 -11.60
N LEU A 100 14.57 10.55 -11.68
CA LEU A 100 15.71 10.39 -10.76
C LEU A 100 16.71 11.53 -10.92
N LYS A 101 17.05 11.94 -12.15
CA LYS A 101 17.93 13.08 -12.38
C LYS A 101 17.38 14.36 -11.76
N LEU A 102 16.09 14.65 -11.99
CA LEU A 102 15.45 15.83 -11.43
C LEU A 102 15.45 15.80 -9.89
N CYS A 103 15.19 14.63 -9.30
CA CYS A 103 15.24 14.44 -7.86
C CYS A 103 16.66 14.62 -7.29
N ASP A 104 17.67 14.05 -7.96
CA ASP A 104 19.07 14.14 -7.56
C ASP A 104 19.57 15.60 -7.63
N GLU A 105 19.21 16.34 -8.69
CA GLU A 105 19.57 17.75 -8.88
C GLU A 105 18.97 18.68 -7.81
N GLN A 106 17.81 18.31 -7.26
CA GLN A 106 17.09 19.12 -6.27
C GLN A 106 17.22 18.57 -4.84
N GLU A 107 18.04 17.53 -4.64
CA GLU A 107 18.23 16.84 -3.36
C GLU A 107 16.90 16.39 -2.69
N ILE A 108 15.93 15.98 -3.50
CA ILE A 108 14.63 15.48 -3.04
C ILE A 108 14.44 14.01 -3.39
N THR A 109 13.50 13.35 -2.71
CA THR A 109 13.13 11.97 -3.03
C THR A 109 11.99 11.92 -4.05
N PRO A 110 11.91 10.87 -4.89
CA PRO A 110 10.77 10.68 -5.79
C PRO A 110 9.42 10.64 -5.05
N GLU A 111 9.39 10.12 -3.83
CA GLU A 111 8.21 10.07 -2.98
C GLU A 111 7.73 11.48 -2.61
N THR A 112 8.63 12.33 -2.10
CA THR A 112 8.30 13.72 -1.72
C THR A 112 7.91 14.57 -2.94
N PHE A 113 8.55 14.35 -4.09
CA PHE A 113 8.16 14.98 -5.35
C PHE A 113 6.72 14.62 -5.75
N MET A 114 6.34 13.35 -5.62
CA MET A 114 4.99 12.88 -5.95
C MET A 114 3.94 13.43 -4.98
N GLU A 115 4.25 13.53 -3.69
CA GLU A 115 3.38 14.15 -2.69
C GLU A 115 3.12 15.62 -3.00
N ALA A 116 4.19 16.40 -3.21
CA ALA A 116 4.10 17.81 -3.57
C ALA A 116 3.31 18.01 -4.88
N THR A 117 3.60 17.21 -5.89
CA THR A 117 2.91 17.25 -7.19
C THR A 117 1.41 16.97 -7.01
N PHE A 118 1.05 15.97 -6.22
CA PHE A 118 -0.35 15.62 -5.98
C PHE A 118 -1.12 16.76 -5.29
N VAL A 119 -0.53 17.37 -4.25
CA VAL A 119 -1.15 18.49 -3.53
C VAL A 119 -1.38 19.69 -4.47
N LEU A 120 -0.39 20.04 -5.28
CA LEU A 120 -0.49 21.16 -6.23
C LEU A 120 -1.51 20.90 -7.35
N VAL A 121 -1.53 19.68 -7.88
CA VAL A 121 -2.45 19.30 -8.96
C VAL A 121 -3.90 19.26 -8.46
N LYS A 122 -4.13 18.86 -7.20
CA LYS A 122 -5.47 18.83 -6.59
C LYS A 122 -6.17 20.20 -6.62
N GLN A 123 -5.40 21.29 -6.57
CA GLN A 123 -5.93 22.66 -6.63
C GLN A 123 -6.34 23.08 -8.06
N LYS A 124 -5.99 22.30 -9.10
CA LYS A 124 -6.18 22.65 -10.52
C LYS A 124 -7.01 21.57 -11.25
N PRO A 125 -8.36 21.63 -11.23
CA PRO A 125 -9.22 20.54 -11.72
C PRO A 125 -9.07 20.25 -13.23
N ASN A 126 -8.75 21.26 -14.03
CA ASN A 126 -8.51 21.06 -15.47
C ASN A 126 -7.24 20.25 -15.73
N LEU A 127 -6.18 20.51 -14.95
CA LEU A 127 -4.92 19.78 -15.04
C LEU A 127 -5.11 18.32 -14.61
N VAL A 128 -5.89 18.07 -13.55
CA VAL A 128 -6.27 16.71 -13.12
C VAL A 128 -6.93 15.93 -14.26
N LYS A 129 -7.88 16.54 -14.98
CA LYS A 129 -8.57 15.87 -16.12
C LYS A 129 -7.60 15.51 -17.23
N GLN A 130 -6.66 16.40 -17.55
CA GLN A 130 -5.62 16.14 -18.57
C GLN A 130 -4.70 14.99 -18.14
N ILE A 131 -4.21 15.02 -16.89
CA ILE A 131 -3.37 13.95 -16.32
C ILE A 131 -4.11 12.61 -16.36
N MET A 132 -5.40 12.58 -16.00
CA MET A 132 -6.20 11.35 -16.02
C MET A 132 -6.38 10.79 -17.43
N LYS A 133 -6.54 11.65 -18.45
CA LYS A 133 -6.62 11.22 -19.85
C LYS A 133 -5.29 10.60 -20.30
N GLU A 134 -4.19 11.27 -20.03
CA GLU A 134 -2.84 10.82 -20.35
C GLU A 134 -2.49 9.50 -19.64
N ALA A 135 -2.81 9.39 -18.34
CA ALA A 135 -2.59 8.17 -17.56
C ALA A 135 -3.35 6.96 -18.12
N LYS A 136 -4.61 7.15 -18.53
CA LYS A 136 -5.42 6.09 -19.18
C LYS A 136 -4.80 5.68 -20.52
N GLN A 137 -4.31 6.63 -21.31
CA GLN A 137 -3.64 6.36 -22.58
C GLN A 137 -2.35 5.55 -22.37
N ARG A 138 -1.49 5.95 -21.43
CA ARG A 138 -0.26 5.20 -21.09
C ARG A 138 -0.56 3.79 -20.57
N LEU A 139 -1.58 3.63 -19.74
CA LEU A 139 -2.01 2.30 -19.27
C LEU A 139 -2.40 1.39 -20.45
N SER A 140 -3.16 1.91 -21.41
CA SER A 140 -3.55 1.16 -22.62
C SER A 140 -2.33 0.74 -23.45
N GLN A 141 -1.37 1.65 -23.64
CA GLN A 141 -0.11 1.36 -24.33
C GLN A 141 0.69 0.27 -23.62
N ARG A 142 0.80 0.31 -22.29
CA ARG A 142 1.47 -0.73 -21.49
C ARG A 142 0.80 -2.09 -21.64
N LYS A 143 -0.53 -2.16 -21.61
CA LYS A 143 -1.28 -3.41 -21.85
C LYS A 143 -0.99 -3.98 -23.24
N ARG A 144 -1.01 -3.12 -24.26
CA ARG A 144 -0.70 -3.51 -25.64
C ARG A 144 0.73 -4.02 -25.78
N ALA A 145 1.70 -3.33 -25.18
CA ALA A 145 3.10 -3.75 -25.18
C ALA A 145 3.29 -5.11 -24.48
N GLY A 146 2.63 -5.33 -23.34
CA GLY A 146 2.64 -6.63 -22.66
C GLY A 146 2.07 -7.75 -23.52
N LEU A 147 0.95 -7.50 -24.21
CA LEU A 147 0.37 -8.45 -25.14
C LEU A 147 1.32 -8.76 -26.30
N LEU A 148 1.92 -7.74 -26.91
CA LEU A 148 2.86 -7.90 -28.01
C LEU A 148 4.08 -8.73 -27.60
N ARG A 149 4.67 -8.46 -26.43
CA ARG A 149 5.77 -9.25 -25.88
C ARG A 149 5.37 -10.71 -25.72
N ARG A 150 4.19 -10.97 -25.14
CA ARG A 150 3.66 -12.34 -25.00
C ARG A 150 3.51 -13.02 -26.35
N THR A 151 2.93 -12.34 -27.36
CA THR A 151 2.73 -12.93 -28.68
C THR A 151 4.06 -13.23 -29.38
N LEU A 152 5.04 -12.32 -29.28
CA LEU A 152 6.37 -12.56 -29.84
C LEU A 152 7.03 -13.78 -29.20
N SER A 153 7.04 -13.86 -27.87
CA SER A 153 7.60 -15.01 -27.17
C SER A 153 6.90 -16.34 -27.49
N LEU A 154 5.61 -16.32 -27.84
CA LEU A 154 4.89 -17.53 -28.30
C LEU A 154 5.28 -17.90 -29.73
N MET A 155 5.47 -16.91 -30.61
CA MET A 155 5.90 -17.13 -31.99
C MET A 155 7.33 -17.66 -32.05
N ASP A 156 8.22 -17.18 -31.20
CA ASP A 156 9.60 -17.67 -31.12
C ASP A 156 9.65 -19.14 -30.71
N LYS A 157 8.85 -19.53 -29.69
CA LYS A 157 8.71 -20.93 -29.24
C LYS A 157 8.07 -21.89 -30.25
N LEU A 158 7.41 -21.36 -31.29
CA LEU A 158 6.79 -22.17 -32.35
C LEU A 158 7.72 -22.37 -33.55
N LYS A 159 8.81 -21.59 -33.63
CA LYS A 159 9.83 -21.71 -34.68
C LYS A 159 10.96 -22.67 -34.30
N GLU A 160 11.15 -22.92 -33.01
CA GLU A 160 11.97 -24.02 -32.46
C GLU A 160 11.23 -25.35 -32.55
#